data_AF-A0A2N3I8D3-F1
#
_entry.id   AF-A0A2N3I8D3-F1
#
_cell.length_a   1.000
_cell.length_b   1.000
_cell.length_c   1.000
_cell.angle_alpha   90.00
_cell.angle_beta   90.00
_cell.angle_gamma   90.00
#
_symmetry.space_group_name_H-M   'P 1'
#
loop_
_entity.id
_entity.type
_entity.pdbx_description
1 polymer ?
#
loop_
_entity_poly.entity_id
_entity_poly.type
_entity_poly.pdbx_seq_one_letter_code
_entity_poly.pdbx_strand_id
1 'polypeptide(L)'
;MHNDRKEKDAIRDADVRAVFYEVMARCNRRASEDQKKALRIKKILDRFGIEITDYTYINESASINAMLIDLMAPELAEERASIPDLNELLANLEGSQADFNLSNIQLLEDSIDRKKTKSATVLAKNVRDLINNELSVYLQSMAMAKPSQYKEFAELLHTIIKDNNNSVADHLAAVKRKKEKLQAQIIQKE
;
A
#
# COMPACT_ATOMS: atom_id res chain seq x y z
N MET A 1 2.60 -6.09 -5.16
CA MET A 1 3.02 -4.88 -4.41
C MET A 1 2.59 -4.86 -2.94
N HIS A 2 1.42 -5.39 -2.53
CA HIS A 2 1.09 -5.41 -1.09
C HIS A 2 2.00 -6.34 -0.26
N ASN A 3 2.58 -7.37 -0.87
CA ASN A 3 3.50 -8.31 -0.21
C ASN A 3 4.86 -7.68 0.13
N ASP A 4 5.45 -6.91 -0.78
CA ASP A 4 6.79 -6.30 -0.60
C ASP A 4 6.88 -5.45 0.68
N ARG A 5 5.86 -4.63 0.95
CA ARG A 5 5.84 -3.81 2.17
C ARG A 5 5.76 -4.64 3.44
N LYS A 6 4.95 -5.71 3.45
CA LYS A 6 4.84 -6.62 4.61
C LYS A 6 6.11 -7.44 4.82
N GLU A 7 6.77 -7.83 3.73
CA GLU A 7 8.04 -8.56 3.79
C GLU A 7 9.14 -7.67 4.37
N LYS A 8 9.25 -6.43 3.91
CA LYS A 8 10.20 -5.43 4.44
C LYS A 8 9.92 -5.07 5.90
N ASP A 9 8.65 -4.96 6.25
CA ASP A 9 8.21 -4.76 7.62
C ASP A 9 8.62 -5.93 8.53
N ALA A 10 8.41 -7.17 8.08
CA ALA A 10 8.80 -8.35 8.83
C ALA A 10 10.33 -8.46 9.04
N ILE A 11 11.13 -8.03 8.06
CA ILE A 11 12.60 -7.95 8.19
C ILE A 11 12.97 -6.89 9.22
N ARG A 12 12.40 -5.68 9.11
CA ARG A 12 12.61 -4.59 10.07
C ARG A 12 12.27 -5.01 11.50
N ASP A 13 11.13 -5.67 11.66
CA ASP A 13 10.69 -6.27 12.92
C ASP A 13 11.70 -7.26 13.49
N ALA A 14 12.29 -8.09 12.64
CA ALA A 14 13.31 -9.05 13.05
C ALA A 14 14.58 -8.33 13.53
N ASP A 15 14.99 -7.26 12.86
CA ASP A 15 16.15 -6.45 13.25
C ASP A 15 15.92 -5.71 14.57
N VAL A 16 14.71 -5.15 14.78
CA VAL A 16 14.33 -4.57 16.09
C VAL A 16 14.47 -5.63 17.18
N ARG A 17 13.88 -6.81 16.98
CA ARG A 17 13.96 -7.91 17.95
C ARG A 17 15.40 -8.34 18.20
N ALA A 18 16.25 -8.40 17.17
CA ALA A 18 17.65 -8.75 17.32
C ALA A 18 18.41 -7.77 18.22
N VAL A 19 18.23 -6.45 18.01
CA VAL A 19 18.81 -5.41 18.87
C VAL A 19 18.36 -5.57 20.32
N PHE A 20 17.06 -5.73 20.56
CA PHE A 20 16.51 -5.90 21.90
C PHE A 20 17.05 -7.16 22.59
N TYR A 21 17.06 -8.30 21.89
CA TYR A 21 17.48 -9.57 22.47
C TYR A 21 18.98 -9.62 22.76
N GLU A 22 19.85 -9.07 21.91
CA GLU A 22 21.29 -9.06 22.19
C GLU A 22 21.60 -8.19 23.42
N VAL A 23 20.97 -7.01 23.54
CA VAL A 23 21.15 -6.15 24.72
C VAL A 23 20.60 -6.82 25.99
N MET A 24 19.43 -7.45 25.92
CA MET A 24 18.86 -8.19 27.07
C MET A 24 19.73 -9.39 27.47
N ALA A 25 20.29 -10.12 26.50
CA ALA A 25 21.19 -11.24 26.76
C ALA A 25 22.43 -10.79 27.54
N ARG A 26 22.98 -9.60 27.24
CA ARG A 26 24.10 -9.02 27.98
C ARG A 26 23.72 -8.57 29.38
N CYS A 27 22.54 -7.97 29.54
CA CYS A 27 22.05 -7.51 30.84
C CYS A 27 21.86 -8.66 31.85
N ASN A 28 21.50 -9.84 31.37
CA ASN A 28 21.21 -11.03 32.20
C ASN A 28 22.46 -11.84 32.60
N ARG A 29 23.66 -11.41 32.22
CA ARG A 29 24.92 -12.06 32.62
C ARG A 29 25.30 -11.70 34.06
N ARG A 30 26.34 -12.37 34.58
CA ARG A 30 26.94 -12.03 35.88
C ARG A 30 27.37 -10.56 35.88
N ALA A 31 27.30 -9.93 37.06
CA ALA A 31 27.71 -8.55 37.24
C ALA A 31 29.17 -8.34 36.76
N SER A 32 29.35 -7.41 35.82
CA SER A 32 30.61 -6.99 35.25
C SER A 32 30.50 -5.56 34.74
N GLU A 33 31.61 -4.92 34.39
CA GLU A 33 31.56 -3.59 33.76
C GLU A 33 30.80 -3.64 32.42
N ASP A 34 30.97 -4.68 31.61
CA ASP A 34 30.21 -4.86 30.36
C ASP A 34 28.70 -4.99 30.61
N GLN A 35 28.31 -5.67 31.70
CA GLN A 35 26.90 -5.79 32.07
C GLN A 35 26.32 -4.43 32.50
N LYS A 36 27.08 -3.59 33.21
CA LYS A 36 26.67 -2.22 33.54
C LYS A 36 26.54 -1.34 32.29
N LYS A 37 27.45 -1.48 31.32
CA LYS A 37 27.36 -0.78 30.02
C LYS A 37 26.11 -1.22 29.25
N ALA A 38 25.82 -2.51 29.22
CA ALA A 38 24.59 -3.01 28.58
C ALA A 38 23.31 -2.49 29.25
N LEU A 39 23.28 -2.37 30.58
CA LEU A 39 22.14 -1.78 31.29
C LEU A 39 21.89 -0.31 30.91
N ARG A 40 22.92 0.45 30.53
CA ARG A 40 22.76 1.82 30.02
C ARG A 40 22.06 1.83 28.66
N ILE A 41 22.46 0.97 27.75
CA ILE A 41 21.80 0.80 26.44
C ILE A 41 20.35 0.32 26.64
N LYS A 42 20.13 -0.66 27.53
CA LYS A 42 18.78 -1.15 27.86
C LYS A 42 17.86 -0.04 28.33
N LYS A 43 18.35 0.91 29.13
CA LYS A 43 17.54 2.06 29.60
C LYS A 43 16.98 2.91 28.45
N ILE A 44 17.69 2.96 27.31
CA ILE A 44 17.20 3.64 26.11
C ILE A 44 16.14 2.78 25.44
N LEU A 45 16.42 1.50 25.21
CA LEU A 45 15.48 0.56 24.62
C LEU A 45 14.16 0.49 25.41
N ASP A 46 14.22 0.52 26.73
CA ASP A 46 13.05 0.49 27.62
C ASP A 46 12.13 1.71 27.45
N ARG A 47 12.62 2.84 26.90
CA ARG A 47 11.75 3.99 26.58
C ARG A 47 10.84 3.73 25.40
N PHE A 48 11.28 2.89 24.48
CA PHE A 48 10.56 2.56 23.26
C PHE A 48 9.73 1.29 23.44
N GLY A 49 10.31 0.26 24.04
CA GLY A 49 9.70 -1.05 24.18
C GLY A 49 9.84 -1.90 22.92
N ILE A 50 9.80 -3.23 23.07
CA ILE A 50 9.82 -4.16 21.92
C ILE A 50 8.46 -4.15 21.19
N GLU A 51 7.42 -3.68 21.89
CA GLU A 51 6.05 -3.52 21.41
C GLU A 51 5.93 -2.49 20.28
N ILE A 52 6.99 -1.72 19.99
CA ILE A 52 7.02 -0.85 18.80
C ILE A 52 6.78 -1.64 17.51
N THR A 53 7.15 -2.93 17.47
CA THR A 53 6.87 -3.83 16.32
C THR A 53 5.38 -4.12 16.11
N ASP A 54 4.54 -3.86 17.12
CA ASP A 54 3.08 -4.02 17.03
C ASP A 54 2.37 -2.70 16.68
N TYR A 55 3.12 -1.60 16.53
CA TYR A 55 2.53 -0.30 16.24
C TYR A 55 2.06 -0.20 14.79
N THR A 56 1.26 0.82 14.51
CA THR A 56 1.00 1.20 13.11
C THR A 56 2.32 1.62 12.46
N TYR A 57 2.52 1.32 11.17
CA TYR A 57 3.73 1.64 10.41
C TYR A 57 4.28 3.07 10.58
N ILE A 58 3.39 4.05 10.72
CA ILE A 58 3.79 5.45 10.93
C ILE A 58 4.42 5.61 12.31
N ASN A 59 3.74 5.15 13.36
CA ASN A 59 4.21 5.24 14.73
C ASN A 59 5.47 4.39 14.95
N GLU A 60 5.50 3.17 14.41
CA GLU A 60 6.68 2.31 14.46
C GLU A 60 7.89 3.00 13.81
N SER A 61 7.75 3.52 12.59
CA SER A 61 8.87 4.20 11.91
C SER A 61 9.35 5.42 12.70
N ALA A 62 8.43 6.19 13.28
CA ALA A 62 8.79 7.33 14.13
C ALA A 62 9.57 6.87 15.38
N SER A 63 9.11 5.81 16.05
CA SER A 63 9.77 5.22 17.21
C SER A 63 11.13 4.64 16.87
N ILE A 64 11.27 3.89 15.77
CA ILE A 64 12.54 3.30 15.33
C ILE A 64 13.55 4.40 14.99
N ASN A 65 13.16 5.45 14.26
CA ASN A 65 14.06 6.55 13.94
C ASN A 65 14.55 7.27 15.19
N ALA A 66 13.65 7.56 16.14
CA ALA A 66 14.02 8.18 17.40
C ALA A 66 14.93 7.26 18.24
N MET A 67 14.65 5.96 18.27
CA MET A 67 15.47 4.96 18.96
C MET A 67 16.88 4.87 18.36
N LEU A 68 17.00 4.83 17.04
CA LEU A 68 18.29 4.82 16.35
C LEU A 68 19.11 6.07 16.66
N ILE A 69 18.49 7.25 16.64
CA ILE A 69 19.15 8.51 17.02
C ILE A 69 19.69 8.43 18.45
N ASP A 70 18.86 8.00 19.39
CA ASP A 70 19.25 7.89 20.81
C ASP A 70 20.36 6.84 21.03
N LEU A 71 20.31 5.72 20.32
CA LEU A 71 21.30 4.64 20.44
C LEU A 71 22.63 4.99 19.77
N MET A 72 22.59 5.75 18.67
CA MET A 72 23.77 6.15 17.90
C MET A 72 24.48 7.38 18.46
N ALA A 73 23.96 7.95 19.56
CA ALA A 73 24.55 9.09 20.23
C ALA A 73 26.05 8.86 20.56
N PRO A 74 26.95 9.84 20.30
CA PRO A 74 28.40 9.65 20.47
C PRO A 74 28.81 9.25 21.89
N GLU A 75 28.09 9.71 22.90
CA GLU A 75 28.32 9.40 24.32
C GLU A 75 28.11 7.93 24.68
N LEU A 76 27.47 7.14 23.80
CA LEU A 76 27.26 5.70 23.99
C LEU A 76 28.23 4.85 23.18
N ALA A 77 29.21 5.44 22.50
CA ALA A 77 30.12 4.70 21.62
C ALA A 77 30.89 3.60 22.38
N GLU A 78 31.29 3.86 23.63
CA GLU A 78 31.99 2.89 24.46
C GLU A 78 31.03 1.76 24.91
N GLU A 79 29.82 2.10 25.34
CA GLU A 79 28.80 1.13 25.72
C GLU A 79 28.41 0.24 24.53
N ARG A 80 28.22 0.81 23.35
CA ARG A 80 27.93 0.05 22.13
C ARG A 80 29.07 -0.90 21.78
N ALA A 81 30.32 -0.44 21.84
CA ALA A 81 31.49 -1.28 21.57
C ALA A 81 31.65 -2.45 22.57
N SER A 82 31.08 -2.35 23.77
CA SER A 82 31.11 -3.43 24.77
C SER A 82 30.12 -4.56 24.48
N ILE A 83 29.17 -4.35 23.57
CA ILE A 83 28.21 -5.36 23.11
C ILE A 83 28.63 -5.81 21.71
N PRO A 84 29.19 -7.02 21.58
CA PRO A 84 29.47 -7.63 20.29
C PRO A 84 28.29 -7.53 19.34
N ASP A 85 28.59 -7.24 18.08
CA ASP A 85 27.66 -7.19 16.96
C ASP A 85 26.58 -6.10 17.05
N LEU A 86 26.46 -5.33 18.15
CA LEU A 86 25.42 -4.32 18.29
C LEU A 86 25.50 -3.23 17.21
N ASN A 87 26.70 -2.77 16.85
CA ASN A 87 26.84 -1.77 15.78
C ASN A 87 26.39 -2.32 14.42
N GLU A 88 26.60 -3.61 14.16
CA GLU A 88 26.13 -4.26 12.94
C GLU A 88 24.61 -4.42 12.95
N LEU A 89 24.03 -4.82 14.08
CA LEU A 89 22.58 -4.91 14.25
C LEU A 89 21.88 -3.55 14.09
N LEU A 90 22.48 -2.47 14.58
CA LEU A 90 21.96 -1.11 14.38
C LEU A 90 22.06 -0.67 12.93
N ALA A 91 23.15 -1.00 12.23
CA ALA A 91 23.28 -0.71 10.80
C ALA A 91 22.27 -1.52 9.96
N ASN A 92 22.01 -2.77 10.31
CA ASN A 92 20.97 -3.58 9.67
C ASN A 92 19.58 -2.96 9.87
N LEU A 93 19.26 -2.54 11.11
CA LEU A 93 18.00 -1.87 11.42
C LEU A 93 17.85 -0.53 10.67
N GLU A 94 18.92 0.27 10.55
CA GLU A 94 18.91 1.48 9.71
C GLU A 94 18.60 1.14 8.24
N GLY A 95 19.22 0.08 7.71
CA GLY A 95 18.99 -0.41 6.35
C GLY A 95 17.54 -0.85 6.13
N SER A 96 17.02 -1.72 7.00
CA SER A 96 15.65 -2.23 6.86
C SER A 96 14.59 -1.14 7.07
N GLN A 97 14.84 -0.16 7.95
CA GLN A 97 13.98 1.02 8.08
C GLN A 97 14.00 1.90 6.82
N ALA A 98 15.16 2.07 6.18
CA ALA A 98 15.26 2.80 4.92
C ALA A 98 14.53 2.09 3.77
N ASP A 99 14.69 0.77 3.66
CA ASP A 99 14.03 -0.06 2.64
C ASP A 99 12.50 -0.05 2.81
N PHE A 100 12.02 -0.13 4.06
CA PHE A 100 10.61 0.00 4.37
C PHE A 100 10.07 1.37 3.94
N ASN A 101 10.77 2.45 4.28
CA ASN A 101 10.37 3.81 3.91
C ASN A 101 10.26 3.97 2.40
N LEU A 102 11.23 3.46 1.65
CA LEU A 102 11.21 3.48 0.19
C LEU A 102 9.99 2.74 -0.38
N SER A 103 9.70 1.53 0.13
CA SER A 103 8.52 0.76 -0.29
C SER A 103 7.21 1.50 0.04
N ASN A 104 7.16 2.16 1.21
CA ASN A 104 5.98 2.91 1.61
C ASN A 104 5.77 4.17 0.76
N ILE A 105 6.83 4.90 0.40
CA ILE A 105 6.78 6.03 -0.53
C ILE A 105 6.28 5.56 -1.90
N GLN A 106 6.85 4.49 -2.45
CA GLN A 106 6.42 3.95 -3.74
C GLN A 106 4.93 3.59 -3.73
N LEU A 107 4.43 3.00 -2.65
CA LEU A 107 3.00 2.67 -2.53
C LEU A 107 2.12 3.93 -2.52
N LEU A 108 2.56 4.99 -1.86
CA LEU A 108 1.86 6.27 -1.83
C LEU A 108 1.84 6.93 -3.22
N GLU A 109 2.97 6.96 -3.91
CA GLU A 109 3.09 7.48 -5.28
C GLU A 109 2.18 6.71 -6.24
N ASP A 110 2.25 5.39 -6.22
CA ASP A 110 1.36 4.49 -6.95
C ASP A 110 -0.11 4.77 -6.64
N SER A 111 -0.44 5.03 -5.37
CA SER A 111 -1.81 5.34 -4.97
C SER A 111 -2.26 6.70 -5.49
N ILE A 112 -1.36 7.67 -5.56
CA ILE A 112 -1.64 9.00 -6.11
C ILE A 112 -1.85 8.87 -7.62
N ASP A 113 -1.00 8.12 -8.32
CA ASP A 113 -1.12 7.93 -9.76
C ASP A 113 -2.36 7.12 -10.13
N ARG A 114 -2.73 6.11 -9.34
CA ARG A 114 -4.02 5.43 -9.45
C ARG A 114 -5.22 6.36 -9.22
N LYS A 115 -5.07 7.42 -8.42
CA LYS A 115 -6.13 8.44 -8.25
C LYS A 115 -6.17 9.43 -9.40
N LYS A 116 -5.04 9.68 -10.07
CA LYS A 116 -4.96 10.52 -11.28
C LYS A 116 -5.54 9.84 -12.51
N THR A 117 -5.47 8.51 -12.60
CA THR A 117 -6.08 7.78 -13.71
C THR A 117 -7.60 7.87 -13.65
N LYS A 118 -8.23 8.06 -14.82
CA LYS A 118 -9.70 8.08 -14.92
C LYS A 118 -10.23 6.75 -14.38
N SER A 119 -11.22 6.83 -13.49
CA SER A 119 -11.85 5.62 -12.97
C SER A 119 -12.41 4.79 -14.12
N ALA A 120 -12.46 3.46 -13.95
CA ALA A 120 -13.02 2.56 -14.96
C ALA A 120 -14.43 2.98 -15.39
N THR A 121 -15.23 3.53 -14.47
CA THR A 121 -16.55 4.09 -14.76
C THR A 121 -16.48 5.27 -15.72
N VAL A 122 -15.56 6.22 -15.49
CA VAL A 122 -15.37 7.38 -16.38
C VAL A 122 -14.83 6.92 -17.74
N LEU A 123 -13.91 5.96 -17.76
CA LEU A 123 -13.37 5.42 -19.01
C LEU A 123 -14.44 4.69 -19.82
N ALA A 124 -15.24 3.83 -19.16
CA ALA A 124 -16.35 3.11 -19.79
C ALA A 124 -17.42 4.07 -20.33
N LYS A 125 -17.70 5.18 -19.63
CA LYS A 125 -18.57 6.23 -20.15
C LYS A 125 -17.98 6.88 -21.39
N ASN A 126 -16.72 7.31 -21.36
CA ASN A 126 -16.07 7.95 -22.51
C ASN A 126 -16.06 7.03 -23.75
N VAL A 127 -15.77 5.74 -23.57
CA VAL A 127 -15.79 4.75 -24.67
C VAL A 127 -17.21 4.57 -25.21
N ARG A 128 -18.22 4.49 -24.34
CA ARG A 128 -19.62 4.40 -24.76
C ARG A 128 -20.04 5.63 -25.56
N ASP A 129 -19.67 6.82 -25.08
CA ASP A 129 -20.01 8.08 -25.75
C ASP A 129 -19.32 8.17 -27.12
N LEU A 130 -18.07 7.74 -27.25
CA LEU A 130 -17.35 7.65 -28.53
C LEU A 130 -18.06 6.71 -29.52
N ILE A 131 -18.44 5.51 -29.07
CA ILE A 131 -19.10 4.50 -29.92
C ILE A 131 -20.47 5.00 -30.38
N ASN A 132 -21.27 5.53 -29.46
CA ASN A 132 -22.66 5.90 -29.75
C ASN A 132 -22.77 7.24 -30.48
N ASN A 133 -21.93 8.22 -30.16
CA ASN A 133 -22.07 9.59 -30.68
C ASN A 133 -21.15 9.89 -31.86
N GLU A 134 -20.04 9.18 -32.02
CA GLU A 134 -19.11 9.42 -33.13
C GLU A 134 -19.13 8.26 -34.12
N LEU A 135 -18.78 7.05 -33.68
CA LEU A 135 -18.65 5.89 -34.56
C LEU A 135 -19.98 5.54 -35.24
N SER A 136 -21.06 5.46 -34.46
CA SER A 136 -22.39 5.13 -34.98
C SER A 136 -22.89 6.18 -35.97
N VAL A 137 -22.69 7.46 -35.66
CA VAL A 137 -23.10 8.59 -36.50
C VAL A 137 -22.31 8.61 -37.81
N TYR A 138 -21.01 8.37 -37.75
CA TYR A 138 -20.16 8.29 -38.93
C TYR A 138 -20.58 7.14 -39.85
N LEU A 139 -20.79 5.94 -39.29
CA LEU A 139 -21.17 4.77 -40.07
C LEU A 139 -22.54 4.92 -40.72
N GLN A 140 -23.52 5.49 -40.02
CA GLN A 140 -24.82 5.81 -40.62
C GLN A 140 -24.68 6.82 -41.77
N SER A 141 -23.87 7.87 -41.56
CA SER A 141 -23.62 8.89 -42.58
C SER A 141 -22.96 8.28 -43.83
N MET A 142 -21.98 7.39 -43.64
CA MET A 142 -21.30 6.69 -44.73
C MET A 142 -22.19 5.67 -45.43
N ALA A 143 -23.07 4.98 -44.70
CA ALA A 143 -24.09 4.10 -45.29
C ALA A 143 -25.08 4.87 -46.16
N MET A 144 -25.40 6.13 -45.83
CA MET A 144 -26.24 6.99 -46.67
C MET A 144 -25.48 7.52 -47.89
N ALA A 145 -24.23 7.96 -47.72
CA ALA A 145 -23.44 8.55 -48.80
C ALA A 145 -22.93 7.51 -49.80
N LYS A 146 -22.57 6.30 -49.34
CA LYS A 146 -22.03 5.21 -50.16
C LYS A 146 -22.67 3.85 -49.78
N PRO A 147 -23.96 3.65 -50.11
CA PRO A 147 -24.70 2.46 -49.66
C PRO A 147 -24.08 1.14 -50.10
N SER A 148 -23.56 1.06 -51.34
CA SER A 148 -22.95 -0.16 -51.88
C SER A 148 -21.67 -0.60 -51.17
N GLN A 149 -21.05 0.28 -50.37
CA GLN A 149 -19.80 -0.01 -49.66
C GLN A 149 -20.00 -0.16 -48.14
N TYR A 150 -20.95 0.56 -47.55
CA TYR A 150 -21.04 0.69 -46.08
C TYR A 150 -22.35 0.22 -45.47
N LYS A 151 -23.40 -0.06 -46.26
CA LYS A 151 -24.73 -0.37 -45.72
C LYS A 151 -24.76 -1.64 -44.87
N GLU A 152 -24.31 -2.76 -45.41
CA GLU A 152 -24.31 -4.05 -44.70
C GLU A 152 -23.45 -4.00 -43.43
N PHE A 153 -22.28 -3.35 -43.52
CA PHE A 153 -21.38 -3.19 -42.39
C PHE A 153 -21.97 -2.29 -41.29
N ALA A 154 -22.61 -1.18 -41.66
CA ALA A 154 -23.26 -0.27 -40.72
C ALA A 154 -24.45 -0.93 -40.02
N GLU A 155 -25.24 -1.73 -40.73
CA GLU A 155 -26.38 -2.48 -40.15
C GLU A 155 -25.90 -3.55 -39.15
N LEU A 156 -24.83 -4.27 -39.47
CA LEU A 156 -24.21 -5.23 -38.56
C LEU A 156 -23.69 -4.55 -37.29
N LEU A 157 -22.91 -3.48 -37.42
CA LEU A 157 -22.37 -2.75 -36.28
C LEU A 157 -23.47 -2.11 -35.42
N HIS A 158 -24.52 -1.58 -36.04
CA HIS A 158 -25.68 -1.06 -35.31
C HIS A 158 -26.33 -2.14 -34.44
N THR A 159 -26.47 -3.37 -34.96
CA THR A 159 -27.02 -4.49 -34.20
C THR A 159 -26.13 -4.84 -33.00
N ILE A 160 -24.81 -4.97 -33.22
CA ILE A 160 -23.84 -5.27 -32.15
C ILE A 160 -23.84 -4.17 -31.07
N ILE A 161 -23.87 -2.90 -31.47
CA ILE A 161 -23.89 -1.76 -30.53
C ILE A 161 -25.19 -1.76 -29.73
N LYS A 162 -26.33 -2.02 -30.38
CA LYS A 162 -27.64 -2.09 -29.72
C LYS A 162 -27.69 -3.21 -28.68
N ASP A 163 -27.23 -4.41 -29.03
CA ASP A 163 -27.23 -5.56 -28.12
C ASP A 163 -26.33 -5.31 -26.90
N ASN A 164 -25.15 -4.71 -27.12
CA ASN A 164 -24.26 -4.31 -26.03
C ASN A 164 -24.88 -3.23 -25.15
N ASN A 165 -25.52 -2.21 -25.73
CA ASN A 165 -26.18 -1.16 -24.96
C ASN A 165 -27.32 -1.73 -24.09
N ASN A 166 -28.09 -2.70 -24.59
CA ASN A 166 -29.13 -3.39 -23.83
C ASN A 166 -28.54 -4.19 -22.65
N SER A 167 -27.51 -5.00 -22.91
CA SER A 167 -26.81 -5.78 -21.88
C SER A 167 -26.28 -4.88 -20.75
N VAL A 168 -25.69 -3.74 -21.11
CA VAL A 168 -25.22 -2.75 -20.14
C VAL A 168 -26.38 -2.12 -19.35
N ALA A 169 -27.49 -1.79 -19.99
CA ALA A 169 -28.67 -1.23 -19.34
C ALA A 169 -29.27 -2.22 -18.32
N ASP A 170 -29.38 -3.49 -18.69
CA ASP A 170 -29.88 -4.56 -17.82
C ASP A 170 -28.98 -4.76 -16.60
N HIS A 171 -27.66 -4.77 -16.82
CA HIS A 171 -26.70 -4.85 -15.72
C HIS A 171 -26.83 -3.66 -14.76
N LEU A 172 -26.93 -2.43 -15.28
CA LEU A 172 -27.11 -1.23 -14.44
C LEU A 172 -28.43 -1.27 -13.65
N ALA A 173 -29.52 -1.74 -14.27
CA ALA A 173 -30.80 -1.92 -13.59
C ALA A 173 -30.70 -2.96 -12.47
N ALA A 174 -30.02 -4.09 -12.69
CA ALA A 174 -29.79 -5.11 -11.68
C ALA A 174 -28.97 -4.57 -10.49
N VAL A 175 -27.89 -3.83 -10.76
CA VAL A 175 -27.06 -3.19 -9.72
C VAL A 175 -27.88 -2.19 -8.90
N LYS A 176 -28.70 -1.35 -9.56
CA LYS A 176 -29.59 -0.38 -8.89
C LYS A 176 -30.57 -1.08 -7.94
N ARG A 177 -31.26 -2.12 -8.42
CA ARG A 177 -32.19 -2.92 -7.59
C ARG A 177 -31.50 -3.56 -6.39
N LYS A 178 -30.26 -4.06 -6.56
CA LYS A 178 -29.47 -4.63 -5.46
C LYS A 178 -29.11 -3.57 -4.41
N LYS A 179 -28.75 -2.36 -4.84
CA LYS A 179 -28.44 -1.24 -3.94
C LYS A 179 -29.66 -0.79 -3.13
N GLU A 180 -30.81 -0.67 -3.78
CA GLU A 180 -32.08 -0.28 -3.13
C GLU A 180 -32.52 -1.32 -2.08
N LYS A 181 -32.40 -2.61 -2.38
CA LYS A 181 -32.67 -3.69 -1.41
C LYS A 181 -31.75 -3.64 -0.19
N LEU A 182 -30.46 -3.36 -0.41
CA LEU A 182 -29.48 -3.26 0.68
C LEU A 182 -29.77 -2.06 1.59
N GLN A 183 -30.13 -0.91 0.99
CA GLN A 183 -30.50 0.29 1.75
C GLN A 183 -31.78 0.08 2.57
N ALA A 184 -32.79 -0.59 2.01
CA ALA A 184 -34.01 -0.92 2.74
C ALA A 184 -33.75 -1.86 3.94
N GLN A 185 -32.79 -2.78 3.82
CA GLN A 185 -32.43 -3.70 4.92
C GLN A 185 -31.64 -3.02 6.05
N ILE A 186 -30.88 -1.97 5.75
CA ILE A 186 -30.15 -1.18 6.76
C ILE A 186 -31.14 -0.36 7.59
N ILE A 187 -32.10 0.29 6.94
CA ILE A 187 -33.12 1.14 7.60
C ILE A 187 -34.07 0.32 8.49
N GLN A 188 -34.30 -0.97 8.19
CA GLN A 188 -35.14 -1.85 9.02
C GLN A 188 -34.41 -2.44 10.25
N LYS A 189 -33.10 -2.22 10.39
CA LYS A 189 -32.29 -2.72 11.50
C LYS A 189 -31.91 -1.63 12.52
N GLU A 190 -32.26 -0.38 12.24
CA GLU A 190 -32.19 0.76 13.17
C GLU A 190 -33.58 1.00 13.80
#